data_AF-A0A935DWP3-F1
#
_entry.id   AF-A0A935DWP3-F1
#
_cell.length_a   1.000
_cell.length_b   1.000
_cell.length_c   1.000
_cell.angle_alpha   90.00
_cell.angle_beta   90.00
_cell.angle_gamma   90.00
#
_symmetry.space_group_name_H-M   'P 1'
#
loop_
_entity.id
_entity.type
_entity.pdbx_description
1 polymer ?
#
loop_
_entity_poly.entity_id
_entity_poly.type
_entity_poly.pdbx_seq_one_letter_code
_entity_poly.pdbx_strand_id
1 'polypeptide(L)' 'MKTKFSLSKIAGIFSVAGLAAASLAPNTLHVPAPMRPWIFMFTIAWTVLLVSGVFS' A
#
# COMPACT_ATOMS: atom_id res chain seq x y z
N MET A 1 -1.89 -19.79 20.82
CA MET A 1 -1.27 -18.51 20.39
C MET A 1 -2.36 -17.55 19.96
N LYS A 2 -2.69 -16.53 20.76
CA LYS A 2 -3.62 -15.48 20.32
C LYS A 2 -2.83 -14.52 19.44
N THR A 3 -2.90 -14.70 18.13
CA THR A 3 -2.41 -13.71 17.16
C THR A 3 -3.25 -12.45 17.35
N LYS A 4 -2.81 -11.57 18.27
CA LYS A 4 -3.28 -10.19 18.30
C LYS A 4 -2.72 -9.54 17.03
N PHE A 5 -3.42 -9.73 15.91
CA PHE A 5 -3.20 -8.90 14.74
C PHE A 5 -3.48 -7.47 15.21
N SER A 6 -2.39 -6.73 15.45
CA SER A 6 -2.49 -5.32 15.79
C SER A 6 -3.32 -4.65 14.70
N LEU A 7 -4.30 -3.84 15.10
CA LEU A 7 -5.11 -3.04 14.19
C LEU A 7 -4.24 -2.29 13.17
N SER A 8 -3.02 -1.90 13.57
CA SER A 8 -2.00 -1.28 12.71
C SER A 8 -1.54 -2.18 11.55
N LYS A 9 -1.37 -3.49 11.76
CA LYS A 9 -1.00 -4.44 10.70
C LYS A 9 -2.13 -4.59 9.68
N ILE A 10 -3.38 -4.66 10.15
CA ILE A 10 -4.55 -4.75 9.27
C ILE A 10 -4.68 -3.47 8.45
N ALA A 11 -4.60 -2.30 9.09
CA ALA A 11 -4.65 -1.00 8.42
C ALA A 11 -3.55 -0.86 7.36
N GLY A 12 -2.34 -1.32 7.67
CA GLY A 12 -1.25 -1.34 6.71
C GLY A 12 -1.53 -2.23 5.51
N ILE A 13 -2.05 -3.45 5.72
CA ILE A 13 -2.38 -4.38 4.62
C ILE A 13 -3.45 -3.76 3.70
N PHE A 14 -4.51 -3.18 4.27
CA PHE A 14 -5.53 -2.47 3.48
C PHE A 14 -4.96 -1.28 2.71
N SER A 15 -4.04 -0.54 3.33
CA SER A 15 -3.36 0.58 2.67
C SER A 15 -2.51 0.12 1.48
N VAL A 16 -1.74 -0.97 1.61
CA VAL A 16 -0.98 -1.57 0.50
C VAL A 16 -1.90 -2.09 -0.60
N ALA A 17 -3.01 -2.73 -0.26
CA ALA A 17 -3.98 -3.23 -1.23
C ALA A 17 -4.59 -2.08 -2.06
N GLY A 18 -4.96 -0.97 -1.41
CA GLY A 18 -5.47 0.22 -2.09
C GLY A 18 -4.44 0.87 -3.01
N LEU A 19 -3.19 1.00 -2.56
CA LEU A 19 -2.08 1.51 -3.36
C LEU A 19 -1.77 0.63 -4.57
N ALA A 20 -1.76 -0.69 -4.39
CA ALA A 20 -1.57 -1.64 -5.47
C ALA A 20 -2.70 -1.54 -6.51
N ALA A 21 -3.95 -1.41 -6.09
CA ALA A 21 -5.07 -1.18 -7.00
C ALA A 21 -4.93 0.14 -7.78
N ALA A 22 -4.51 1.22 -7.11
CA ALA A 22 -4.26 2.50 -7.76
C ALA A 22 -3.10 2.46 -8.75
N SER A 23 -2.10 1.63 -8.48
CA SER A 23 -0.95 1.44 -9.36
C SER A 23 -1.27 0.56 -10.57
N LEU A 24 -2.08 -0.48 -10.42
CA LEU A 24 -2.42 -1.44 -11.49
C LEU A 24 -3.54 -0.94 -12.39
N ALA A 25 -4.51 -0.21 -11.83
CA ALA A 25 -5.67 0.31 -12.55
C ALA A 25 -5.81 1.85 -12.41
N PRO A 26 -4.78 2.63 -12.79
CA PRO A 26 -4.79 4.09 -12.61
C PRO A 26 -5.89 4.77 -13.42
N ASN A 27 -6.34 4.17 -14.54
CA ASN A 27 -7.44 4.71 -15.36
C ASN A 27 -8.79 4.59 -14.65
N THR A 28 -9.03 3.50 -13.92
CA THR A 28 -10.28 3.26 -13.18
C THR A 28 -10.45 4.24 -12.02
N LEU A 29 -9.34 4.64 -11.40
CA LEU A 29 -9.32 5.61 -10.30
C LEU A 29 -9.09 7.06 -10.76
N HIS A 30 -9.15 7.33 -12.07
CA HIS A 30 -8.92 8.66 -12.65
C HIS A 30 -7.61 9.33 -12.19
N VAL A 31 -6.55 8.53 -12.02
CA VAL A 31 -5.24 9.02 -11.59
C VAL A 31 -4.60 9.86 -12.71
N PRO A 32 -4.24 11.13 -12.46
CA PRO A 32 -3.55 11.97 -13.42
C PRO A 32 -2.26 11.32 -13.91
N ALA A 33 -2.00 11.36 -15.22
CA ALA A 33 -0.78 10.84 -15.83
C ALA A 33 0.52 11.22 -15.11
N PRO A 34 0.75 12.49 -14.70
CA PRO A 34 1.99 12.86 -14.01
C PRO A 34 2.13 12.25 -12.61
N MET A 35 1.04 11.82 -11.96
CA MET A 35 1.08 11.20 -10.63
C MET A 35 1.33 9.68 -10.67
N ARG A 36 1.13 9.03 -11.81
CA ARG A 36 1.26 7.56 -11.93
C ARG A 36 2.64 7.02 -11.52
N PRO A 37 3.77 7.62 -11.95
CA PRO A 37 5.09 7.14 -11.54
C PRO A 37 5.30 7.24 -10.03
N TRP A 38 4.79 8.33 -9.42
CA TRP A 38 4.89 8.56 -7.98
C TRP A 38 4.08 7.54 -7.18
N ILE A 39 2.86 7.22 -7.62
CA ILE A 39 2.03 6.20 -6.97
C ILE A 39 2.70 4.82 -7.05
N PHE A 40 3.30 4.48 -8.18
CA PHE A 40 4.06 3.24 -8.32
C PHE A 40 5.25 3.17 -7.34
N MET A 41 6.07 4.23 -7.29
CA MET A 41 7.19 4.30 -6.34
C MET A 41 6.74 4.26 -4.88
N PHE A 42 5.65 4.96 -4.55
CA PHE A 42 5.09 4.97 -3.21
C PHE A 42 4.57 3.60 -2.81
N THR A 43 3.94 2.88 -3.74
CA THR A 43 3.47 1.51 -3.52
C THR A 43 4.63 0.59 -3.15
N ILE A 44 5.74 0.64 -3.90
CA ILE A 44 6.94 -0.15 -3.61
C ILE A 44 7.51 0.20 -2.22
N ALA A 45 7.72 1.48 -1.94
CA ALA A 45 8.28 1.91 -0.66
C ALA A 45 7.40 1.50 0.52
N TRP A 46 6.08 1.66 0.38
CA TRP A 46 5.11 1.32 1.42
C TRP A 46 5.01 -0.19 1.65
N THR A 47 5.05 -0.99 0.59
CA THR A 47 5.12 -2.46 0.70
C THR A 47 6.39 -2.90 1.42
N VAL A 48 7.55 -2.32 1.08
CA VAL A 48 8.82 -2.64 1.76
C VAL A 48 8.76 -2.29 3.24
N LEU A 49 8.25 -1.11 3.60
CA LEU A 49 8.08 -0.70 5.00
C LEU A 49 7.17 -1.66 5.76
N LEU A 50 6.08 -2.10 5.15
CA LEU A 50 5.13 -3.00 5.78
C LEU A 50 5.70 -4.42 5.98
N VAL A 51 6.43 -4.93 4.99
CA VAL A 51 7.09 -6.25 5.04
C VAL A 51 8.29 -6.24 5.98
N SER A 52 9.02 -5.13 6.06
CA SER A 52 10.19 -4.98 6.94
C SER A 52 9.85 -5.01 8.44
N GLY A 53 8.57 -4.90 8.80
CA GLY A 53 8.14 -4.94 10.19
C GLY A 53 8.48 -3.67 10.99
N VAL A 54 8.84 -2.56 10.33
CA VAL A 54 9.06 -1.25 10.98
C VAL A 54 7.85 -0.79 11.79
N PHE A 55 6.65 -1.24 11.41
CA PHE A 55 5.39 -0.95 12.10
C PHE A 55 4.90 -2.09 13.02
N SER A 56 5.72 -3.12 13.27
CA SER A 56 5.38 -4.31 14.08
C SER A 56 5.78 -4.19 15.54
#